data_AF-A0A0F7GZH4-F1
#
_entry.id   AF-A0A0F7GZH4-F1
#
_cell.length_a   1.000
_cell.length_b   1.000
_cell.length_c   1.000
_cell.angle_alpha   90.00
_cell.angle_beta   90.00
_cell.angle_gamma   90.00
#
_symmetry.space_group_name_H-M   'P 1'
#
loop_
_entity.id
_entity.type
_entity.pdbx_description
1 polymer ?
#
loop_
_entity_poly.entity_id
_entity_poly.type
_entity_poly.pdbx_seq_one_letter_code
_entity_poly.pdbx_strand_id
1 'polypeptide(L)'
;MNTALLQIGSFLFRIANHHSCCVQSPRRKNPSLLHLRQHRLGAAADACPGTMEGASEEPPSIDFAFVSPRLLPDGTPDVQIRSASGGQKLRDIMLDGHIDLYGPYDALFSNCSGVGTCGTCLVEVVEGKELLSPRTDKEKETLKKKPKAWRLACQTTVGDTDSRGEVVIQQLPEWKVIDWE
;
A
#
# COMPACT_ATOMS: atom_id res chain seq x y z
N MET A 1 -16.10 -11.76 63.32
CA MET A 1 -15.58 -12.76 64.28
C MET A 1 -15.20 -14.00 63.50
N ASN A 2 -13.89 -14.31 63.48
CA ASN A 2 -13.23 -15.61 63.22
C ASN A 2 -13.44 -16.24 61.83
N THR A 3 -12.44 -16.70 61.08
CA THR A 3 -11.16 -17.33 61.44
C THR A 3 -10.11 -17.12 60.35
N ALA A 4 -8.88 -16.78 60.78
CA ALA A 4 -7.64 -16.92 60.01
C ALA A 4 -6.74 -17.94 60.75
N LEU A 5 -6.05 -18.82 60.02
CA LEU A 5 -4.78 -19.48 60.38
C LEU A 5 -4.38 -20.35 59.16
N LEU A 6 -3.26 -20.07 58.47
CA LEU A 6 -1.89 -20.59 58.73
C LEU A 6 -1.75 -22.06 58.25
N GLN A 7 -0.72 -22.55 57.54
CA GLN A 7 0.72 -22.24 57.48
C GLN A 7 1.39 -22.93 56.27
N ILE A 8 2.46 -22.31 55.73
CA ILE A 8 3.85 -22.81 55.50
C ILE A 8 4.05 -24.10 54.66
N GLY A 9 5.05 -24.26 53.78
CA GLY A 9 6.29 -23.56 53.43
C GLY A 9 7.12 -24.53 52.56
N SER A 10 7.81 -24.06 51.51
CA SER A 10 9.25 -23.71 51.50
C SER A 10 10.19 -24.87 51.08
N PHE A 11 11.26 -24.48 50.35
CA PHE A 11 12.50 -25.22 49.99
C PHE A 11 12.43 -26.12 48.74
N LEU A 12 13.34 -26.11 47.75
CA LEU A 12 14.63 -25.48 47.44
C LEU A 12 14.89 -25.68 45.93
N PHE A 13 15.26 -24.65 45.16
CA PHE A 13 16.61 -24.35 44.66
C PHE A 13 17.31 -25.40 43.75
N ARG A 14 17.56 -25.00 42.49
CA ARG A 14 18.88 -24.96 41.78
C ARG A 14 18.66 -24.44 40.35
N ILE A 15 18.98 -23.17 40.06
CA ILE A 15 20.27 -22.62 39.56
C ILE A 15 20.65 -23.14 38.16
N ALA A 16 20.62 -22.24 37.18
CA ALA A 16 21.73 -22.02 36.23
C ALA A 16 21.68 -20.59 35.65
N ASN A 17 22.77 -19.87 35.84
CA ASN A 17 23.11 -18.56 35.27
C ASN A 17 23.35 -18.64 33.76
N HIS A 18 22.98 -17.60 33.00
CA HIS A 18 23.92 -16.98 32.07
C HIS A 18 23.60 -15.50 31.76
N HIS A 19 24.41 -14.63 32.36
CA HIS A 19 25.00 -13.38 31.86
C HIS A 19 24.21 -12.49 30.88
N SER A 20 23.63 -11.44 31.48
CA SER A 20 23.68 -10.02 31.10
C SER A 20 24.47 -9.66 29.82
N CYS A 21 23.76 -9.02 28.88
CA CYS A 21 24.34 -7.98 28.03
C CYS A 21 23.29 -6.87 27.83
N CYS A 22 23.19 -5.97 28.80
CA CYS A 22 22.61 -4.66 28.59
C CYS A 22 23.61 -3.82 27.77
N VAL A 23 23.33 -3.63 26.48
CA VAL A 23 23.96 -2.58 25.69
C VAL A 23 22.93 -1.48 25.49
N GLN A 24 23.03 -0.45 26.34
CA GLN A 24 22.43 0.85 26.07
C GLN A 24 23.26 1.54 24.99
N SER A 25 22.62 2.04 23.93
CA SER A 25 23.19 3.07 23.07
C SER A 25 22.08 3.82 22.32
N PRO A 26 22.33 5.03 21.80
CA PRO A 26 21.66 6.23 22.29
C PRO A 26 20.52 6.69 21.36
N ARG A 27 19.57 7.44 21.93
CA ARG A 27 18.68 8.32 21.16
C ARG A 27 19.53 9.21 20.26
N ARG A 28 19.36 9.11 18.94
CA ARG A 28 19.82 10.12 17.99
C ARG A 28 18.64 10.88 17.42
N LYS A 29 18.73 12.20 17.53
CA LYS A 29 17.82 13.19 16.95
C LYS A 29 17.98 13.20 15.42
N ASN A 30 16.90 13.53 14.72
CA ASN A 30 16.80 13.87 13.29
C ASN A 30 18.03 14.61 12.73
N PRO A 31 18.28 14.47 11.42
CA PRO A 31 17.89 15.57 10.54
C PRO A 31 17.31 15.14 9.18
N SER A 32 16.43 16.00 8.69
CA SER A 32 16.05 16.23 7.29
C SER A 32 16.95 15.60 6.20
N LEU A 33 16.36 14.79 5.32
CA LEU A 33 16.93 14.48 4.02
C LEU A 33 16.39 15.46 2.97
N LEU A 34 17.02 16.63 2.93
CA LEU A 34 17.06 17.46 1.73
C LEU A 34 18.16 16.91 0.80
N HIS A 35 17.82 16.87 -0.48
CA HIS A 35 18.72 16.97 -1.64
C HIS A 35 19.81 15.91 -1.82
N LEU A 36 19.59 15.02 -2.78
CA LEU A 36 20.63 14.80 -3.79
C LEU A 36 20.01 14.69 -5.19
N ARG A 37 20.26 15.75 -5.94
CA ARG A 37 20.05 15.91 -7.37
C ARG A 37 21.32 15.43 -8.08
N GLN A 38 21.17 15.02 -9.35
CA GLN A 38 22.19 14.78 -10.40
C GLN A 38 22.55 13.29 -10.62
N HIS A 39 22.63 12.76 -11.84
CA HIS A 39 23.03 13.36 -13.11
C HIS A 39 22.26 12.83 -14.35
N ARG A 40 21.86 13.78 -15.20
CA ARG A 40 21.68 13.61 -16.65
C ARG A 40 23.06 13.65 -17.32
N LEU A 41 23.29 12.78 -18.31
CA LEU A 41 24.27 13.01 -19.38
C LEU A 41 23.50 13.48 -20.62
N GLY A 42 23.91 14.63 -21.15
CA GLY A 42 23.25 15.32 -22.25
C GLY A 42 23.93 15.09 -23.60
N ALA A 43 23.20 15.46 -24.66
CA ALA A 43 23.73 15.82 -25.97
C ALA A 43 23.08 17.15 -26.37
N ALA A 44 23.90 18.11 -26.79
CA ALA A 44 23.55 19.49 -27.10
C ALA A 44 23.33 19.70 -28.60
N ALA A 45 22.43 20.63 -28.97
CA ALA A 45 22.67 21.62 -30.03
C ALA A 45 21.53 22.69 -30.10
N ASP A 46 21.98 23.93 -30.06
CA ASP A 46 21.49 25.18 -30.70
C ASP A 46 20.21 25.93 -30.31
N ALA A 47 20.45 27.23 -30.08
CA ALA A 47 19.69 28.43 -30.43
C ALA A 47 19.10 29.32 -29.30
N CYS A 48 19.23 30.62 -29.56
CA CYS A 48 19.17 31.81 -28.70
C CYS A 48 17.73 32.35 -28.44
N PRO A 49 17.55 33.42 -27.63
CA PRO A 49 16.52 33.48 -26.60
C PRO A 49 15.27 34.27 -26.99
N GLY A 50 14.14 33.90 -26.39
CA GLY A 50 12.90 34.66 -26.43
C GLY A 50 11.83 34.07 -25.51
N THR A 51 11.37 34.91 -24.59
CA THR A 51 9.95 35.03 -24.22
C THR A 51 9.32 33.96 -23.31
N MET A 52 8.92 34.48 -22.14
CA MET A 52 7.83 34.10 -21.24
C MET A 52 8.03 32.92 -20.29
N GLU A 53 7.99 33.27 -19.00
CA GLU A 53 7.65 32.39 -17.88
C GLU A 53 6.33 31.67 -18.19
N GLY A 54 6.45 30.48 -18.78
CA GLY A 54 5.45 29.45 -18.64
C GLY A 54 5.65 28.81 -17.28
N ALA A 55 4.67 28.94 -16.39
CA ALA A 55 4.51 27.95 -15.34
C ALA A 55 4.46 26.58 -16.05
N SER A 56 5.50 25.76 -15.87
CA SER A 56 5.49 24.38 -16.33
C SER A 56 4.47 23.65 -15.48
N GLU A 57 3.18 23.75 -15.83
CA GLU A 57 2.13 23.00 -15.16
C GLU A 57 2.38 21.53 -15.43
N GLU A 58 2.93 20.84 -14.44
CA GLU A 58 3.08 19.38 -14.46
C GLU A 58 1.71 18.77 -14.76
N PRO A 59 1.60 17.84 -15.72
CA PRO A 59 0.32 17.27 -16.10
C PRO A 59 -0.39 16.69 -14.88
N PRO A 60 -1.72 16.84 -14.75
CA PRO A 60 -2.46 16.27 -13.63
C PRO A 60 -2.26 14.74 -13.58
N SER A 61 -1.75 14.26 -12.44
CA SER A 61 -1.54 12.85 -12.17
C SER A 61 -2.07 12.49 -10.79
N ILE A 62 -2.47 11.23 -10.65
CA ILE A 62 -2.86 10.61 -9.39
C ILE A 62 -1.73 9.67 -8.98
N ASP A 63 -1.28 9.80 -7.75
CA ASP A 63 -0.27 8.94 -7.16
C ASP A 63 -0.92 7.78 -6.41
N PHE A 64 -0.32 6.61 -6.52
CA PHE A 64 -0.79 5.38 -5.91
C PHE A 64 0.28 4.79 -5.03
N ALA A 65 -0.11 4.42 -3.81
CA ALA A 65 0.68 3.57 -2.94
C ALA A 65 0.07 2.17 -2.90
N PHE A 66 0.69 1.20 -3.56
CA PHE A 66 0.26 -0.18 -3.56
C PHE A 66 0.97 -0.96 -2.46
N VAL A 67 0.23 -1.35 -1.42
CA VAL A 67 0.77 -2.10 -0.27
C VAL A 67 0.63 -3.59 -0.53
N SER A 68 1.76 -4.30 -0.48
CA SER A 68 1.82 -5.76 -0.61
C SER A 68 1.11 -6.44 0.57
N PRO A 69 0.50 -7.61 0.39
CA PRO A 69 -0.02 -8.39 1.52
C PRO A 69 1.08 -8.91 2.46
N ARG A 70 2.33 -9.00 1.98
CA ARG A 70 3.48 -9.52 2.73
C ARG A 70 4.40 -8.40 3.20
N LEU A 71 4.91 -8.57 4.41
CA LEU A 71 5.94 -7.69 4.98
C LEU A 71 7.32 -8.05 4.46
N LEU A 72 8.19 -7.05 4.43
CA LEU A 72 9.62 -7.21 4.20
C LEU A 72 10.28 -7.92 5.41
N PRO A 73 11.51 -8.46 5.27
CA PRO A 73 12.21 -9.15 6.37
C PRO A 73 12.45 -8.29 7.61
N ASP A 74 12.41 -6.96 7.48
CA ASP A 74 12.51 -5.99 8.58
C ASP A 74 11.17 -5.71 9.28
N GLY A 75 10.08 -6.31 8.80
CA GLY A 75 8.73 -6.12 9.33
C GLY A 75 7.98 -4.90 8.77
N THR A 76 8.57 -4.14 7.84
CA THR A 76 7.90 -3.00 7.20
C THR A 76 7.02 -3.46 6.03
N PRO A 77 5.92 -2.72 5.73
CA PRO A 77 5.11 -3.01 4.56
C PRO A 77 5.90 -2.75 3.28
N ASP A 78 5.80 -3.67 2.32
CA ASP A 78 6.32 -3.44 0.98
C ASP A 78 5.33 -2.56 0.20
N VAL A 79 5.75 -1.32 -0.09
CA VAL A 79 4.92 -0.31 -0.75
C VAL A 79 5.53 0.07 -2.10
N GLN A 80 4.73 -0.08 -3.14
CA GLN A 80 5.12 0.27 -4.50
C GLN A 80 4.38 1.53 -4.96
N ILE A 81 5.14 2.59 -5.24
CA ILE A 81 4.59 3.87 -5.71
C ILE A 81 4.48 3.90 -7.23
N ARG A 82 3.35 4.33 -7.75
CA ARG A 82 3.11 4.55 -9.19
C ARG A 82 2.31 5.84 -9.39
N SER A 83 2.44 6.46 -10.55
CA SER A 83 1.64 7.62 -10.93
C SER A 83 0.93 7.30 -12.24
N ALA A 84 -0.34 7.68 -12.35
CA ALA A 84 -1.12 7.51 -13.57
C ALA A 84 -2.06 8.69 -13.81
N SER A 85 -2.44 8.90 -15.08
CA SER A 85 -3.51 9.83 -15.41
C SER A 85 -4.87 9.27 -15.01
N GLY A 86 -5.79 10.15 -14.62
CA GLY A 86 -7.17 9.75 -14.34
C GLY A 86 -7.94 9.33 -15.60
N GLY A 87 -9.12 8.74 -15.41
CA GLY A 87 -9.95 8.13 -16.44
C GLY A 87 -9.60 6.66 -16.75
N GLN A 88 -8.51 6.13 -16.21
CA GLN A 88 -8.06 4.75 -16.46
C GLN A 88 -8.69 3.74 -15.49
N LYS A 89 -8.74 2.47 -15.88
CA LYS A 89 -9.12 1.38 -14.97
C LYS A 89 -7.97 1.06 -14.03
N LEU A 90 -8.30 0.89 -12.75
CA LEU A 90 -7.29 0.59 -11.73
C LEU A 90 -6.54 -0.72 -12.04
N ARG A 91 -7.24 -1.71 -12.60
CA ARG A 91 -6.63 -2.95 -13.06
C ARG A 91 -5.50 -2.72 -14.06
N ASP A 92 -5.69 -1.84 -15.03
CA ASP A 92 -4.73 -1.63 -16.10
C ASP A 92 -3.49 -0.92 -15.54
N ILE A 93 -3.69 0.09 -14.70
CA ILE A 93 -2.60 0.77 -13.95
C ILE A 93 -1.76 -0.24 -13.15
N MET A 94 -2.41 -1.17 -12.45
CA MET A 94 -1.70 -2.19 -11.67
C MET A 94 -0.91 -3.15 -12.57
N LEU A 95 -1.51 -3.62 -13.67
CA LEU A 95 -0.86 -4.56 -14.59
C LEU A 95 0.32 -3.92 -15.32
N ASP A 96 0.14 -2.68 -15.80
CA ASP A 96 1.19 -1.90 -16.48
C ASP A 96 2.33 -1.55 -15.52
N GLY A 97 1.99 -1.31 -14.24
CA GLY A 97 2.95 -1.06 -13.18
C GLY A 97 3.65 -2.31 -12.62
N HIS A 98 3.36 -3.50 -13.17
CA HIS A 98 3.80 -4.81 -12.67
C HIS A 98 3.48 -5.03 -11.17
N ILE A 99 2.33 -4.54 -10.74
CA ILE A 99 1.79 -4.74 -9.40
C ILE A 99 0.96 -6.02 -9.38
N ASP A 100 1.19 -6.86 -8.36
CA ASP A 100 0.49 -8.13 -8.20
C ASP A 100 -0.99 -7.89 -7.84
N LEU A 101 -1.85 -8.01 -8.85
CA LEU A 101 -3.30 -7.93 -8.67
C LEU A 101 -3.92 -9.30 -8.35
N TYR A 102 -3.33 -10.37 -8.86
CA TYR A 102 -3.86 -11.73 -8.72
C TYR A 102 -3.05 -12.52 -7.72
N GLY A 103 -3.74 -13.30 -6.88
CA GLY A 103 -3.08 -14.31 -6.07
C GLY A 103 -2.40 -15.36 -6.96
N PRO A 104 -1.33 -16.02 -6.48
CA PRO A 104 -0.60 -17.04 -7.23
C PRO A 104 -1.47 -18.21 -7.72
N TYR A 105 -2.66 -18.43 -7.15
CA TYR A 105 -3.60 -19.44 -7.61
C TYR A 105 -4.69 -18.91 -8.55
N ASP A 106 -4.98 -17.61 -8.52
CA ASP A 106 -6.08 -17.00 -9.28
C ASP A 106 -5.68 -16.54 -10.68
N ALA A 107 -4.39 -16.21 -10.86
CA ALA A 107 -3.87 -15.65 -12.11
C ALA A 107 -4.05 -16.59 -13.32
N LEU A 108 -3.91 -17.90 -13.12
CA LEU A 108 -3.86 -18.89 -14.20
C LEU A 108 -5.24 -19.43 -14.61
N PHE A 109 -6.23 -19.42 -13.72
CA PHE A 109 -7.52 -20.09 -13.95
C PHE A 109 -8.74 -19.18 -13.82
N SER A 110 -8.60 -17.94 -13.34
CA SER A 110 -9.74 -17.12 -12.92
C SER A 110 -9.59 -15.63 -13.29
N ASN A 111 -9.23 -15.32 -14.54
CA ASN A 111 -9.16 -13.94 -15.04
C ASN A 111 -10.23 -13.68 -16.11
N CYS A 112 -11.36 -13.07 -15.72
CA CYS A 112 -12.45 -12.72 -16.65
C CYS A 112 -12.15 -11.51 -17.57
N SER A 113 -10.88 -11.12 -17.73
CA SER A 113 -10.45 -9.95 -18.53
C SER A 113 -11.15 -8.63 -18.19
N GLY A 114 -11.63 -8.50 -16.95
CA GLY A 114 -12.24 -7.28 -16.45
C GLY A 114 -13.75 -7.18 -16.58
N VAL A 115 -14.45 -8.26 -16.97
CA VAL A 115 -15.92 -8.33 -16.99
C VAL A 115 -16.56 -8.19 -15.59
N GLY A 116 -15.79 -8.45 -14.52
CA GLY A 116 -16.24 -8.28 -13.13
C GLY A 116 -17.02 -9.46 -12.55
N THR A 117 -17.00 -10.62 -13.23
CA THR A 117 -17.71 -11.85 -12.81
C THR A 117 -16.87 -12.81 -11.99
N CYS A 118 -15.56 -12.89 -12.22
CA CYS A 118 -14.70 -13.85 -11.50
C CYS A 118 -14.38 -13.41 -10.06
N GLY A 119 -14.48 -12.12 -9.74
CA GLY A 119 -14.19 -11.61 -8.40
C GLY A 119 -12.71 -11.63 -7.96
N THR A 120 -11.77 -11.93 -8.87
CA THR A 120 -10.35 -12.11 -8.53
C THR A 120 -9.51 -10.84 -8.59
N CYS A 121 -9.99 -9.76 -9.22
CA CYS A 121 -9.31 -8.47 -9.29
C CYS A 121 -9.51 -7.67 -7.99
N LEU A 122 -9.29 -8.32 -6.85
CA LEU A 122 -9.75 -7.82 -5.55
C LEU A 122 -8.69 -6.93 -4.91
N VAL A 123 -9.12 -5.73 -4.52
CA VAL A 123 -8.27 -4.76 -3.82
C VAL A 123 -9.05 -4.12 -2.68
N GLU A 124 -8.34 -3.62 -1.68
CA GLU A 124 -8.92 -2.83 -0.60
C GLU A 124 -8.44 -1.39 -0.72
N VAL A 125 -9.40 -0.46 -0.74
CA VAL A 125 -9.12 0.97 -0.75
C VAL A 125 -8.96 1.41 0.70
N VAL A 126 -7.73 1.75 1.09
CA VAL A 126 -7.41 2.23 2.43
C VAL A 126 -7.71 3.72 2.52
N GLU A 127 -7.23 4.49 1.53
CA GLU A 127 -7.42 5.94 1.43
C GLU A 127 -7.71 6.36 -0.02
N GLY A 128 -8.23 7.58 -0.23
CA GLY A 128 -8.49 8.13 -1.57
C GLY A 128 -9.73 7.58 -2.27
N LYS A 129 -10.74 7.12 -1.52
CA LYS A 129 -11.97 6.52 -2.08
C LYS A 129 -12.77 7.50 -2.95
N GLU A 130 -12.71 8.79 -2.64
CA GLU A 130 -13.34 9.89 -3.35
C GLU A 130 -12.77 10.10 -4.76
N LEU A 131 -11.51 9.70 -4.98
CA LEU A 131 -10.87 9.73 -6.31
C LEU A 131 -11.24 8.51 -7.16
N LEU A 132 -12.09 7.61 -6.66
CA LEU A 132 -12.48 6.39 -7.36
C LEU A 132 -13.96 6.46 -7.74
N SER A 133 -14.29 5.84 -8.87
CA SER A 133 -15.66 5.72 -9.33
C SER A 133 -16.55 5.04 -8.27
N PRO A 134 -17.85 5.38 -8.20
CA PRO A 134 -18.78 4.67 -7.34
C PRO A 134 -18.86 3.18 -7.70
N ARG A 135 -19.32 2.36 -6.76
CA ARG A 135 -19.43 0.91 -6.97
C ARG A 135 -20.50 0.59 -8.01
N THR A 136 -20.12 -0.19 -9.01
CA THR A 136 -21.07 -0.70 -10.02
C THR A 136 -21.97 -1.77 -9.42
N ASP A 137 -23.11 -2.06 -10.05
CA ASP A 137 -24.01 -3.10 -9.57
C ASP A 137 -23.37 -4.50 -9.64
N LYS A 138 -22.44 -4.70 -10.58
CA LYS A 138 -21.65 -5.93 -10.66
C LYS A 138 -20.72 -6.07 -9.45
N GLU A 139 -20.04 -5.00 -9.05
CA GLU A 139 -19.22 -5.01 -7.83
C GLU A 139 -20.07 -5.26 -6.58
N LYS A 140 -21.27 -4.67 -6.50
CA LYS A 140 -22.18 -4.91 -5.39
C LYS A 140 -22.62 -6.37 -5.35
N GLU A 141 -22.86 -6.98 -6.51
CA GLU A 141 -23.29 -8.36 -6.63
C GLU A 141 -22.19 -9.36 -6.25
N THR A 142 -20.99 -9.19 -6.82
CA THR A 142 -19.86 -10.09 -6.61
C THR A 142 -19.33 -10.01 -5.17
N LEU A 143 -19.40 -8.84 -4.54
CA LEU A 143 -18.81 -8.57 -3.22
C LEU A 143 -19.84 -8.45 -2.08
N LYS A 144 -21.06 -9.01 -2.23
CA LYS A 144 -22.15 -8.92 -1.22
C LYS A 144 -21.73 -9.31 0.20
N LYS A 145 -20.80 -10.26 0.34
CA LYS A 145 -20.34 -10.82 1.62
C LYS A 145 -19.00 -10.23 2.10
N LYS A 146 -18.45 -9.25 1.39
CA LYS A 146 -17.12 -8.68 1.65
C LYS A 146 -17.24 -7.28 2.27
N PRO A 147 -16.17 -6.78 2.92
CA PRO A 147 -16.12 -5.42 3.44
C PRO A 147 -16.43 -4.35 2.39
N LYS A 148 -17.01 -3.23 2.82
CA LYS A 148 -17.39 -2.12 1.91
C LYS A 148 -16.18 -1.43 1.28
N ALA A 149 -15.02 -1.47 1.95
CA ALA A 149 -13.75 -0.93 1.46
C ALA A 149 -13.19 -1.72 0.26
N TRP A 150 -13.60 -2.97 0.09
CA TRP A 150 -13.09 -3.82 -0.99
C TRP A 150 -13.73 -3.47 -2.32
N ARG A 151 -12.92 -3.43 -3.38
CA ARG A 151 -13.30 -3.05 -4.74
C ARG A 151 -12.81 -4.09 -5.73
N LEU A 152 -13.46 -4.15 -6.89
CA LEU A 152 -12.89 -4.84 -8.05
C LEU A 152 -12.09 -3.81 -8.85
N ALA A 153 -10.77 -3.97 -8.90
CA ALA A 153 -9.88 -3.07 -9.63
C ALA A 153 -10.26 -2.96 -11.12
N CYS A 154 -10.82 -4.03 -11.70
CA CYS A 154 -11.27 -4.02 -13.10
C CYS A 154 -12.53 -3.19 -13.36
N GLN A 155 -13.36 -3.00 -12.35
CA GLN A 155 -14.59 -2.20 -12.48
C GLN A 155 -14.36 -0.75 -12.05
N THR A 156 -13.35 -0.51 -11.23
CA THR A 156 -13.02 0.80 -10.67
C THR A 156 -12.28 1.66 -11.69
N THR A 157 -12.84 2.84 -11.98
CA THR A 157 -12.14 3.90 -12.73
C THR A 157 -11.53 4.88 -11.73
N VAL A 158 -10.32 5.34 -12.01
CA VAL A 158 -9.62 6.31 -11.15
C VAL A 158 -9.81 7.71 -11.72
N GLY A 159 -10.51 8.58 -10.99
CA GLY A 159 -10.67 10.00 -11.27
C GLY A 159 -11.09 10.36 -12.70
N ASP A 160 -10.97 11.64 -12.99
CA ASP A 160 -11.04 12.22 -14.34
C ASP A 160 -9.63 12.64 -14.79
N THR A 161 -9.48 13.02 -16.06
CA THR A 161 -8.18 13.42 -16.64
C THR A 161 -7.49 14.55 -15.88
N ASP A 162 -8.25 15.43 -15.22
CA ASP A 162 -7.75 16.59 -14.48
C ASP A 162 -7.61 16.35 -12.97
N SER A 163 -7.96 15.16 -12.51
CA SER A 163 -7.91 14.81 -11.09
C SER A 163 -6.47 14.70 -10.60
N ARG A 164 -6.23 15.17 -9.38
CA ARG A 164 -4.95 15.08 -8.66
C ARG A 164 -5.19 14.57 -7.26
N GLY A 165 -4.27 13.78 -6.75
CA GLY A 165 -4.32 13.30 -5.37
C GLY A 165 -3.60 11.98 -5.20
N GLU A 166 -3.80 11.37 -4.04
CA GLU A 166 -3.15 10.13 -3.65
C GLU A 166 -4.19 9.07 -3.29
N VAL A 167 -3.93 7.83 -3.69
CA VAL A 167 -4.78 6.68 -3.37
C VAL A 167 -3.92 5.57 -2.78
N VAL A 168 -4.27 5.11 -1.58
CA VAL A 168 -3.58 3.99 -0.92
C VAL A 168 -4.40 2.73 -1.11
N ILE A 169 -3.79 1.73 -1.73
CA ILE A 169 -4.45 0.47 -2.08
C ILE A 169 -3.70 -0.71 -1.47
N GLN A 170 -4.42 -1.49 -0.67
CA GLN A 170 -3.94 -2.78 -0.19
C GLN A 170 -4.21 -3.84 -1.26
N GLN A 171 -3.13 -4.48 -1.70
CA GLN A 171 -3.14 -5.61 -2.63
C GLN A 171 -3.62 -6.86 -1.89
N LEU A 172 -4.36 -7.73 -2.61
CA LEU A 172 -4.77 -9.06 -2.15
C LEU A 172 -5.27 -9.06 -0.70
N PRO A 173 -6.37 -8.33 -0.39
CA PRO A 173 -6.78 -8.08 0.99
C PRO A 173 -7.24 -9.33 1.74
N GLU A 174 -7.49 -10.43 1.04
CA GLU A 174 -7.73 -11.73 1.67
C GLU A 174 -6.47 -12.33 2.30
N TRP A 175 -5.29 -11.89 1.87
CA TRP A 175 -3.98 -12.45 2.21
C TRP A 175 -3.12 -11.47 3.00
N LYS A 176 -3.66 -10.27 3.29
CA LYS A 176 -2.92 -9.24 4.01
C LYS A 176 -2.61 -9.72 5.42
N VAL A 177 -1.36 -9.54 5.83
CA VAL A 177 -0.91 -9.77 7.21
C VAL A 177 -1.01 -8.48 8.04
N ILE A 178 -1.28 -7.36 7.37
CA ILE A 178 -1.38 -6.02 7.95
C ILE A 178 -2.85 -5.71 8.25
N ASP A 179 -3.15 -5.45 9.51
CA ASP A 179 -4.42 -4.89 9.93
C ASP A 179 -4.29 -3.36 10.05
N TRP A 180 -5.21 -2.65 9.42
CA TRP A 180 -5.32 -1.18 9.50
C TRP A 180 -6.32 -0.87 10.63
N GLU A 181 -5.82 -0.51 11.82
CA GLU A 181 -6.65 -0.08 12.97
C GLU A 181 -7.24 1.32 12.78
#